data_AF-A0AAW6S0W6-F1
#
_entry.id   AF-A0AAW6S0W6-F1
#
_cell.length_a   1.000
_cell.length_b   1.000
_cell.length_c   1.000
_cell.angle_alpha   90.00
_cell.angle_beta   90.00
_cell.angle_gamma   90.00
#
_symmetry.space_group_name_H-M   'P 1'
#
loop_
_entity.id
_entity.type
_entity.pdbx_description
1 polymer ?
#
loop_
_entity_poly.entity_id
_entity_poly.type
_entity_poly.pdbx_seq_one_letter_code
_entity_poly.pdbx_strand_id
1 'polypeptide(L)'
;MFGIFSKGEPVSMEGELVQPSSIVINNYEEELHLPLSYWDIKDYKNSWLKSLGEGLSNKTHSALAVSMYEPEKTNFIFTWVLYFEDEKVYVQNNVIFLEECHGFSPENINKFIESRTTHDGDGMKISEWHTDLNSVLDFYHSLNN
;
A
#
# COMPACT_ATOMS: atom_id res chain seq x y z
N MET A 1 -16.19 -1.41 1.96
CA MET A 1 -15.16 -2.39 2.40
C MET A 1 -13.82 -1.95 1.84
N PHE A 2 -12.78 -2.06 2.65
CA PHE A 2 -11.41 -1.80 2.25
C PHE A 2 -10.50 -2.94 2.74
N GLY A 3 -9.46 -3.27 1.99
CA GLY A 3 -8.42 -4.18 2.46
C GLY A 3 -7.65 -4.88 1.35
N ILE A 4 -6.59 -5.60 1.74
CA ILE A 4 -5.79 -6.45 0.85
C ILE A 4 -5.89 -7.88 1.35
N PHE A 5 -6.31 -8.80 0.48
CA PHE A 5 -6.67 -10.16 0.83
C PHE A 5 -5.91 -11.18 -0.03
N SER A 6 -5.24 -12.13 0.60
CA SER A 6 -4.57 -13.24 -0.09
C SER A 6 -5.59 -14.18 -0.74
N LYS A 7 -5.22 -14.72 -1.90
CA LYS A 7 -5.99 -15.67 -2.71
C LYS A 7 -5.14 -16.92 -2.96
N GLY A 8 -5.71 -18.10 -2.69
CA GLY A 8 -5.06 -19.38 -2.97
C GLY A 8 -3.69 -19.56 -2.30
N GLU A 9 -2.92 -20.50 -2.84
CA GLU A 9 -1.54 -20.79 -2.42
C GLU A 9 -0.54 -19.92 -3.20
N PRO A 10 0.67 -19.66 -2.67
CA PRO A 10 1.73 -19.01 -3.42
C PRO A 10 2.06 -19.73 -4.72
N VAL A 11 2.30 -18.97 -5.79
CA VAL A 11 2.60 -19.48 -7.13
C VAL A 11 3.89 -18.89 -7.66
N SER A 12 4.56 -19.62 -8.57
CA SER A 12 5.71 -19.06 -9.29
C SER A 12 5.23 -18.28 -10.51
N MET A 13 5.60 -17.00 -10.59
CA MET A 13 5.30 -16.10 -11.70
C MET A 13 6.54 -15.27 -12.01
N GLU A 14 6.85 -15.09 -13.29
CA GLU A 14 8.02 -14.32 -13.76
C GLU A 14 9.36 -14.71 -13.09
N GLY A 15 9.50 -15.98 -12.68
CA GLY A 15 10.71 -16.50 -12.04
C GLY A 15 10.83 -16.23 -10.54
N GLU A 16 9.82 -15.65 -9.91
CA GLU A 16 9.75 -15.45 -8.44
C GLU A 16 8.53 -16.13 -7.83
N LEU A 17 8.54 -16.31 -6.50
CA LEU A 17 7.40 -16.81 -5.75
C LEU A 17 6.57 -15.61 -5.27
N VAL A 18 5.29 -15.61 -5.60
CA VAL A 18 4.34 -14.53 -5.25
C VAL A 18 3.13 -15.11 -4.53
N GLN A 19 2.51 -14.31 -3.66
CA GLN A 19 1.18 -14.57 -3.13
C GLN A 19 0.13 -13.86 -4.00
N PRO A 20 -0.71 -14.58 -4.75
CA PRO A 20 -1.88 -13.99 -5.39
C PRO A 20 -2.75 -13.34 -4.32
N SER A 21 -3.19 -12.11 -4.56
CA SER A 21 -3.97 -11.31 -3.62
C SER A 21 -4.89 -10.36 -4.39
N SER A 22 -5.79 -9.68 -3.69
CA SER A 22 -6.51 -8.54 -4.25
C SER A 22 -6.65 -7.41 -3.25
N ILE A 23 -6.56 -6.20 -3.77
CA ILE A 23 -7.00 -5.01 -3.06
C ILE A 23 -8.47 -4.74 -3.39
N VAL A 24 -9.27 -4.45 -2.37
CA VAL A 24 -10.67 -4.06 -2.51
C VAL A 24 -10.85 -2.63 -1.99
N ILE A 25 -11.46 -1.78 -2.81
CA ILE A 25 -11.80 -0.39 -2.50
C ILE A 25 -13.26 -0.20 -2.88
N ASN A 26 -14.17 -0.47 -1.94
CA ASN A 26 -15.61 -0.51 -2.19
C ASN A 26 -16.02 -1.42 -3.35
N ASN A 27 -16.43 -0.85 -4.47
CA ASN A 27 -16.88 -1.55 -5.67
C ASN A 27 -15.75 -1.81 -6.67
N TYR A 28 -14.53 -1.37 -6.36
CA TYR A 28 -13.33 -1.61 -7.13
C TYR A 28 -12.51 -2.74 -6.51
N GLU A 29 -11.99 -3.63 -7.35
CA GLU A 29 -11.07 -4.69 -6.97
C GLU A 29 -9.97 -4.79 -8.02
N GLU A 30 -8.72 -4.93 -7.58
CA GLU A 30 -7.58 -5.20 -8.45
C GLU A 30 -6.82 -6.44 -7.95
N GLU A 31 -6.38 -7.28 -8.89
CA GLU A 31 -5.53 -8.43 -8.60
C GLU A 31 -4.07 -8.00 -8.42
N LEU A 32 -3.42 -8.55 -7.39
CA LEU A 32 -2.06 -8.25 -7.00
C LEU A 32 -1.26 -9.54 -6.86
N HIS A 33 0.04 -9.45 -7.12
CA HIS A 33 0.98 -10.54 -6.92
C HIS A 33 2.07 -10.06 -5.95
N LEU A 34 1.92 -10.37 -4.66
CA LEU A 34 2.85 -9.89 -3.63
C LEU A 34 4.12 -10.75 -3.68
N PRO A 35 5.30 -10.20 -4.03
CA PRO A 35 6.54 -10.97 -4.06
C PRO A 35 6.94 -11.39 -2.65
N LEU A 36 7.35 -12.65 -2.53
CA LEU A 36 7.70 -13.31 -1.25
C LEU A 36 9.21 -13.56 -1.09
N SER A 37 10.03 -12.93 -1.93
CA SER A 37 11.49 -13.12 -1.94
C SER A 37 12.20 -12.46 -0.76
N TYR A 38 11.60 -11.41 -0.18
CA TYR A 38 12.11 -10.68 0.97
C TYR A 38 11.14 -10.67 2.17
N TRP A 39 9.87 -10.38 1.92
CA TRP A 39 8.81 -10.38 2.93
C TRP A 39 7.87 -11.56 2.79
N ASP A 40 7.47 -12.15 3.91
CA ASP A 40 6.29 -13.00 3.93
C ASP A 40 5.01 -12.16 4.11
N ILE A 41 3.84 -12.81 4.05
CA ILE A 41 2.55 -12.11 4.22
C ILE A 41 2.37 -11.51 5.62
N LYS A 42 3.02 -12.05 6.63
CA LYS A 42 2.99 -11.49 7.99
C LYS A 42 3.78 -10.18 8.03
N ASP A 43 4.91 -10.10 7.32
CA ASP A 43 5.69 -8.86 7.20
C ASP A 43 4.90 -7.75 6.50
N TYR A 44 4.24 -8.06 5.37
CA TYR A 44 3.34 -7.13 4.68
C TYR A 44 2.24 -6.62 5.63
N LYS A 45 1.53 -7.53 6.30
CA LYS A 45 0.46 -7.16 7.25
C LYS A 45 0.96 -6.30 8.40
N ASN A 46 2.13 -6.60 8.94
CA ASN A 46 2.75 -5.82 10.01
C ASN A 46 3.16 -4.42 9.53
N SER A 47 3.69 -4.31 8.31
CA SER A 47 3.97 -3.00 7.68
C SER A 47 2.70 -2.18 7.51
N TRP A 48 1.63 -2.79 6.98
CA TRP A 48 0.33 -2.14 6.81
C TRP A 48 -0.26 -1.71 8.14
N LEU A 49 -0.21 -2.55 9.17
CA LEU A 49 -0.69 -2.24 10.50
C LEU A 49 -0.01 -0.99 11.08
N LYS A 50 1.33 -0.91 10.99
CA LYS A 50 2.09 0.26 11.44
C LYS A 50 1.74 1.50 10.63
N SER A 51 1.76 1.37 9.30
CA SER A 51 1.48 2.46 8.37
C SER A 51 0.07 3.05 8.55
N LEU A 52 -0.94 2.20 8.70
CA LEU A 52 -2.31 2.59 9.02
C LEU A 52 -2.41 3.25 10.39
N GLY A 53 -1.77 2.68 11.41
CA GLY A 53 -1.76 3.24 12.75
C GLY A 53 -1.23 4.67 12.79
N GLU A 54 -0.11 4.93 12.09
CA GLU A 54 0.45 6.28 11.96
C GLU A 54 -0.52 7.23 11.25
N GLY A 55 -0.95 6.90 10.04
CA GLY A 55 -1.82 7.77 9.22
C GLY A 55 -3.21 8.03 9.82
N LEU A 56 -3.79 7.04 10.49
CA LEU A 56 -5.07 7.19 11.20
C LEU A 56 -4.95 8.11 12.42
N SER A 57 -3.79 8.11 13.10
CA SER A 57 -3.55 8.88 14.32
C SER A 57 -3.35 10.37 14.04
N ASN A 58 -2.65 10.70 12.95
CA ASN A 58 -2.33 12.07 12.57
C ASN A 58 -3.22 12.63 11.46
N LYS A 59 -4.13 11.79 10.91
CA LYS A 59 -5.02 12.13 9.78
C LYS A 59 -4.28 12.63 8.55
N THR A 60 -3.11 12.07 8.24
CA THR A 60 -2.37 12.40 7.01
C THR A 60 -2.61 11.34 5.94
N HIS A 61 -1.76 10.32 5.92
CA HIS A 61 -1.74 9.29 4.90
C HIS A 61 -1.10 8.01 5.40
N SER A 62 -1.40 6.90 4.73
CA SER A 62 -0.81 5.59 4.97
C SER A 62 -0.42 4.94 3.66
N ALA A 63 0.84 4.55 3.54
CA ALA A 63 1.37 3.81 2.40
C ALA A 63 1.30 2.30 2.67
N LEU A 64 0.61 1.56 1.81
CA LEU A 64 0.55 0.10 1.87
C LEU A 64 1.40 -0.48 0.75
N ALA A 65 2.63 -0.91 1.06
CA ALA A 65 3.48 -1.59 0.09
C ALA A 65 2.85 -2.91 -0.33
N VAL A 66 2.77 -3.14 -1.65
CA VAL A 66 2.30 -4.42 -2.25
C VAL A 66 3.41 -5.12 -3.05
N SER A 67 4.60 -4.53 -3.06
CA SER A 67 5.86 -5.20 -3.35
C SER A 67 6.95 -4.73 -2.38
N MET A 68 7.83 -5.66 -2.00
CA MET A 68 9.01 -5.34 -1.21
C MET A 68 10.13 -6.34 -1.50
N TYR A 69 11.34 -5.82 -1.55
CA TYR A 69 12.57 -6.52 -1.82
C TYR A 69 13.66 -5.95 -0.91
N GLU A 70 14.89 -6.46 -1.01
CA GLU A 70 16.01 -5.92 -0.23
C GLU A 70 16.23 -4.42 -0.58
N PRO A 71 16.05 -3.47 0.37
CA PRO A 71 16.02 -2.04 0.07
C PRO A 71 17.22 -1.51 -0.72
N GLU A 72 18.42 -2.02 -0.44
CA GLU A 72 19.66 -1.62 -1.11
C GLU A 72 19.79 -2.09 -2.57
N LYS A 73 18.93 -3.04 -2.99
CA LYS A 73 18.98 -3.68 -4.32
C LYS A 73 17.73 -3.42 -5.17
N THR A 74 16.86 -2.54 -4.69
CA THR A 74 15.52 -2.36 -5.24
C THR A 74 15.39 -0.98 -5.85
N ASN A 75 14.97 -0.89 -7.10
CA ASN A 75 14.83 0.40 -7.78
C ASN A 75 13.51 1.09 -7.42
N PHE A 76 12.43 0.31 -7.29
CA PHE A 76 11.11 0.84 -6.96
C PHE A 76 10.23 -0.21 -6.28
N ILE A 77 9.19 0.26 -5.61
CA ILE A 77 8.11 -0.57 -5.04
C ILE A 77 6.74 0.00 -5.41
N PHE A 78 5.75 -0.89 -5.49
CA PHE A 78 4.35 -0.53 -5.69
C PHE A 78 3.67 -0.33 -4.35
N THR A 79 2.85 0.72 -4.27
CA THR A 79 2.12 1.07 -3.06
C THR A 79 0.70 1.49 -3.37
N TRP A 80 -0.19 1.20 -2.44
CA TRP A 80 -1.52 1.82 -2.37
C TRP A 80 -1.51 2.83 -1.23
N VAL A 81 -1.69 4.10 -1.57
CA VAL A 81 -1.60 5.21 -0.62
C VAL A 81 -3.00 5.68 -0.27
N LEU A 82 -3.29 5.73 1.03
CA LEU A 82 -4.53 6.24 1.58
C LEU A 82 -4.31 7.65 2.07
N TYR A 83 -5.18 8.58 1.69
CA TYR A 83 -5.20 9.96 2.16
C TYR A 83 -6.50 10.21 2.94
N PHE A 84 -6.36 10.65 4.20
CA PHE A 84 -7.49 10.82 5.11
C PHE A 84 -8.02 12.25 5.06
N GLU A 85 -9.27 12.43 4.63
CA GLU A 85 -9.97 13.72 4.61
C GLU A 85 -11.35 13.55 5.27
N ASP A 86 -11.45 13.95 6.54
CA ASP A 86 -12.63 13.75 7.39
C ASP A 86 -13.06 12.26 7.45
N GLU A 87 -14.28 11.96 6.99
CA GLU A 87 -14.86 10.60 6.95
C GLU A 87 -14.57 9.87 5.62
N LYS A 88 -13.84 10.51 4.71
CA LYS A 88 -13.52 9.98 3.38
C LYS A 88 -12.04 9.66 3.28
N VAL A 89 -11.74 8.55 2.63
CA VAL A 89 -10.36 8.12 2.38
C VAL A 89 -10.17 7.99 0.88
N TYR A 90 -9.27 8.80 0.33
CA TYR A 90 -8.86 8.70 -1.07
C TYR A 90 -7.72 7.70 -1.19
N VAL A 91 -7.74 6.89 -2.23
CA VAL A 91 -6.76 5.83 -2.44
C VAL A 91 -6.15 5.98 -3.82
N GLN A 92 -4.82 6.04 -3.89
CA GLN A 92 -4.06 6.13 -5.14
C GLN A 92 -3.07 4.97 -5.25
N ASN A 93 -2.83 4.50 -6.47
CA ASN A 93 -1.77 3.54 -6.76
C ASN A 93 -0.51 4.30 -7.17
N ASN A 94 0.54 4.21 -6.35
CA ASN A 94 1.77 4.98 -6.51
C ASN A 94 2.98 4.05 -6.60
N VAL A 95 3.95 4.44 -7.43
CA VAL A 95 5.28 3.82 -7.48
C VAL A 95 6.24 4.69 -6.69
N ILE A 96 6.93 4.12 -5.71
CA ILE A 96 8.02 4.81 -5.01
C ILE A 96 9.33 4.39 -5.65
N PHE A 97 10.06 5.34 -6.26
CA PHE A 97 11.40 5.12 -6.78
C PHE A 97 12.42 5.26 -5.65
N LEU A 98 13.02 4.14 -5.24
CA LEU A 98 13.91 4.08 -4.08
C LEU A 98 15.28 4.70 -4.34
N GLU A 99 15.70 4.82 -5.60
CA GLU A 99 16.92 5.54 -5.99
C GLU A 99 16.90 7.02 -5.54
N GLU A 100 15.70 7.61 -5.44
CA GLU A 100 15.48 8.98 -4.96
C GLU A 100 15.26 9.05 -3.44
N CYS A 101 15.16 7.90 -2.77
CA CYS A 101 14.79 7.76 -1.37
C CYS A 101 16.02 7.42 -0.51
N HIS A 102 16.90 8.40 -0.28
CA HIS A 102 18.08 8.19 0.58
C HIS A 102 17.68 7.78 2.00
N GLY A 103 18.19 6.62 2.45
CA GLY A 103 17.88 6.07 3.78
C GLY A 103 16.46 5.47 3.89
N PHE A 104 15.89 5.05 2.75
CA PHE A 104 14.63 4.30 2.75
C PHE A 104 14.73 3.07 3.63
N SER A 105 13.69 2.86 4.43
CA SER A 105 13.49 1.61 5.13
C SER A 105 11.99 1.33 5.25
N PRO A 106 11.52 0.09 5.18
CA PRO A 106 10.07 -0.16 5.10
C PRO A 106 9.26 0.38 6.29
N GLU A 107 9.86 0.55 7.47
CA GLU A 107 9.22 1.15 8.64
C GLU A 107 9.03 2.66 8.55
N ASN A 108 9.71 3.34 7.65
CA ASN A 108 9.61 4.79 7.48
C ASN A 108 8.90 5.19 6.17
N ILE A 109 8.24 4.22 5.50
CA ILE A 109 7.61 4.38 4.18
C ILE A 109 6.68 5.60 4.06
N ASN A 110 5.94 5.94 5.12
CA ASN A 110 5.04 7.10 5.12
C ASN A 110 5.77 8.44 4.93
N LYS A 111 7.07 8.53 5.26
CA LYS A 111 7.88 9.74 5.06
C LYS A 111 8.23 10.00 3.59
N PHE A 112 8.12 8.96 2.76
CA PHE A 112 8.41 9.01 1.32
C PHE A 112 7.16 9.21 0.47
N ILE A 113 6.02 9.46 1.13
CA ILE A 113 4.77 9.82 0.46
C ILE A 113 4.53 11.32 0.62
N GLU A 114 4.33 11.98 -0.50
CA GLU A 114 3.94 13.39 -0.55
C GLU A 114 2.44 13.58 -0.30
N SER A 115 2.06 14.85 -0.06
CA SER A 115 0.65 15.23 0.08
C SER A 115 -0.14 14.93 -1.20
N ARG A 116 -1.43 14.62 -1.04
CA ARG A 116 -2.32 14.26 -2.13
C ARG A 116 -2.34 15.33 -3.23
N THR A 117 -2.09 14.91 -4.46
CA THR A 117 -2.38 15.66 -5.69
C THR A 117 -3.37 14.87 -6.53
N THR A 118 -4.11 15.55 -7.41
CA THR A 118 -5.11 14.89 -8.28
C THR A 118 -4.72 14.91 -9.75
N HIS A 119 -3.68 15.67 -10.09
CA HIS A 119 -3.11 15.78 -11.41
C HIS A 119 -1.58 15.79 -11.28
N ASP A 120 -0.90 15.17 -12.23
CA ASP A 120 0.56 15.18 -12.30
C ASP A 120 1.12 16.49 -12.91
N GLY A 121 2.45 16.55 -13.09
CA GLY A 121 3.15 17.71 -13.64
C GLY A 121 2.76 18.05 -15.09
N ASP A 122 2.20 17.10 -15.83
CA ASP A 122 1.71 17.28 -17.19
C ASP A 122 0.21 17.62 -17.23
N GLY A 123 -0.43 17.72 -16.05
CA GLY A 123 -1.86 17.99 -15.90
C GLY A 123 -2.75 16.78 -16.18
N MET A 124 -2.19 15.57 -16.21
CA MET A 124 -2.95 14.33 -16.38
C MET A 124 -3.53 13.90 -15.04
N LYS A 125 -4.79 13.44 -15.06
CA LYS A 125 -5.50 13.01 -13.85
C LYS A 125 -4.84 11.75 -13.27
N ILE A 126 -4.53 11.78 -11.98
CA ILE A 126 -4.04 10.62 -11.23
C ILE A 126 -5.18 9.64 -10.98
N SER A 127 -4.91 8.34 -11.16
CA SER A 127 -5.87 7.27 -10.85
C SER A 127 -6.17 7.26 -9.37
N GLU A 128 -7.44 7.46 -9.02
CA GLU A 128 -7.87 7.63 -7.65
C GLU A 128 -9.24 6.99 -7.42
N TRP A 129 -9.34 6.30 -6.29
CA TRP A 129 -10.56 5.70 -5.77
C TRP A 129 -10.87 6.30 -4.40
N HIS A 130 -12.04 5.97 -3.85
CA HIS A 130 -12.34 6.37 -2.48
C HIS A 130 -13.14 5.33 -1.72
N THR A 131 -12.95 5.34 -0.42
CA THR A 131 -13.71 4.56 0.55
C THR A 131 -14.08 5.42 1.77
N ASP A 132 -14.88 4.87 2.67
CA ASP A 132 -15.21 5.52 3.94
C ASP A 132 -14.18 5.16 5.02
N LEU A 133 -14.02 6.04 6.01
CA LEU A 133 -13.07 5.86 7.11
C LEU A 133 -13.35 4.59 7.92
N ASN A 134 -14.62 4.22 8.13
CA ASN A 134 -14.97 3.02 8.90
C ASN A 134 -14.49 1.74 8.22
N SER A 135 -14.64 1.64 6.88
CA SER A 135 -14.08 0.53 6.11
C SER A 135 -12.57 0.35 6.31
N VAL A 136 -11.82 1.46 6.46
CA VAL A 136 -10.37 1.41 6.71
C VAL A 136 -10.06 1.02 8.16
N LEU A 137 -10.83 1.53 9.13
CA LEU A 137 -10.71 1.16 10.53
C LEU A 137 -10.99 -0.33 10.75
N ASP A 138 -12.00 -0.89 10.09
CA ASP A 138 -12.32 -2.32 10.14
C ASP A 138 -11.13 -3.17 9.64
N PHE A 139 -10.51 -2.76 8.53
CA PHE A 139 -9.31 -3.43 8.01
C PHE A 139 -8.13 -3.31 9.00
N TYR A 140 -7.86 -2.11 9.52
CA TYR A 140 -6.82 -1.88 10.52
C TYR A 140 -7.00 -2.78 11.76
N HIS A 141 -8.22 -2.87 12.30
CA HIS A 141 -8.51 -3.75 13.43
C HIS A 141 -8.37 -5.23 13.07
N SER A 142 -8.70 -5.63 11.85
CA SER A 142 -8.53 -7.01 11.40
C SER A 142 -7.06 -7.45 11.29
N LEU A 143 -6.13 -6.51 11.09
CA LEU A 143 -4.68 -6.77 11.07
C LEU A 143 -4.06 -6.91 12.47
N ASN A 144 -4.75 -6.44 13.50
CA ASN A 144 -4.29 -6.42 14.88
C ASN A 144 -4.78 -7.63 15.71
N ASN A 145 -5.66 -8.47 15.12
CA ASN A 145 -6.22 -9.67 15.73
C ASN A 145 -5.61 -10.94 15.11
#